data_AF-A0A7X7MFP1-F1
#
_entry.id   AF-A0A7X7MFP1-F1
#
_cell.length_a   1.000
_cell.length_b   1.000
_cell.length_c   1.000
_cell.angle_alpha   90.00
_cell.angle_beta   90.00
_cell.angle_gamma   90.00
#
_symmetry.space_group_name_H-M   'P 1'
#
loop_
_entity.id
_entity.type
_entity.pdbx_description
1 polymer ?
#
loop_
_entity_poly.entity_id
_entity_poly.type
_entity_poly.pdbx_seq_one_letter_code
_entity_poly.pdbx_strand_id
1 'polypeptide(L)' 'PEQQDYENAFKVQWECFLRHVVAGEPFPWTLLEGAKGVQLAEKGLESWRRRRWVTLPELKP' A
#
# COMPACT_ATOMS: atom_id res chain seq x y z
N PRO A 1 -10.55 9.15 24.96
CA PRO A 1 -9.56 9.04 23.86
C PRO A 1 -9.21 10.43 23.35
N GLU A 2 -7.96 10.85 23.52
CA GLU A 2 -7.45 12.07 22.89
C GLU A 2 -7.15 11.78 21.43
N GLN A 3 -7.64 12.64 20.55
CA GLN A 3 -7.40 12.53 19.12
C GLN A 3 -6.01 13.12 18.85
N GLN A 4 -5.10 12.29 18.35
CA GLN A 4 -3.79 12.76 17.92
C GLN A 4 -3.95 13.60 16.65
N ASP A 5 -3.24 14.73 16.59
CA ASP A 5 -3.16 15.52 15.37
C ASP A 5 -2.24 14.81 14.37
N TYR A 6 -2.79 14.47 13.21
CA TYR A 6 -2.07 13.87 12.10
C TYR A 6 -1.85 14.92 11.01
N GLU A 7 -0.64 14.99 10.47
CA GLU A 7 -0.42 15.70 9.23
C GLU A 7 -1.16 15.03 8.07
N ASN A 8 -1.44 15.81 7.02
CA ASN A 8 -2.04 15.26 5.81
C ASN A 8 -1.15 14.17 5.21
N ALA A 9 -1.69 12.95 5.09
CA ALA A 9 -0.94 11.80 4.61
C ALA A 9 -0.39 11.97 3.18
N PHE A 10 -1.11 12.69 2.31
CA PHE A 10 -0.63 12.97 0.94
C PHE A 10 0.56 13.92 0.95
N LYS A 11 0.52 14.98 1.76
CA LYS A 11 1.65 15.90 1.93
C LYS A 11 2.90 15.13 2.36
N VAL A 12 2.79 14.34 3.43
CA VAL A 12 3.91 13.57 3.99
C VAL A 12 4.46 12.57 2.96
N GLN A 13 3.59 11.88 2.22
CA GLN A 13 4.02 10.94 1.19
C GLN A 13 4.72 11.63 0.01
N TRP A 14 4.21 12.78 -0.44
CA TRP A 14 4.83 13.56 -1.51
C TRP A 14 6.23 14.05 -1.12
N GLU A 15 6.40 14.54 0.11
CA GLU A 15 7.71 14.92 0.61
C GLU A 15 8.69 13.75 0.59
N CYS A 16 8.25 12.56 1.02
CA CYS A 16 9.08 11.34 0.96
C CYS A 16 9.43 10.95 -0.48
N PHE A 17 8.47 11.02 -1.40
CA PHE A 17 8.69 10.72 -2.81
C PHE A 17 9.71 11.69 -3.45
N LEU A 18 9.58 12.99 -3.18
CA LEU A 18 10.52 13.99 -3.69
C LEU A 18 11.95 13.75 -3.15
N ARG A 19 12.09 13.44 -1.85
CA ARG A 19 13.40 13.09 -1.27
C ARG A 19 13.99 11.82 -1.89
N HIS A 20 13.15 10.81 -2.18
CA HIS A 20 13.59 9.62 -2.92
C HIS A 20 14.13 9.97 -4.31
N VAL A 21 13.39 10.77 -5.08
CA VAL A 21 13.76 11.12 -6.46
C VAL A 21 15.02 12.00 -6.52
N VAL A 22 15.14 12.99 -5.63
CA VAL A 22 16.23 13.97 -5.69
C VAL A 22 17.48 13.50 -4.94
N ALA A 23 17.32 12.84 -3.79
CA ALA A 23 18.42 12.48 -2.89
C ALA A 23 18.65 10.96 -2.77
N GLY A 24 17.86 10.13 -3.45
CA GLY A 24 18.00 8.67 -3.39
C GLY A 24 17.62 8.06 -2.04
N GLU A 25 16.84 8.76 -1.21
CA GLU A 25 16.37 8.22 0.06
C GLU A 25 15.50 6.96 -0.14
N PRO A 26 15.48 6.01 0.82
CA PRO A 26 14.63 4.82 0.71
C PRO A 26 13.14 5.19 0.56
N PHE A 27 12.46 4.52 -0.37
CA PHE A 27 11.03 4.71 -0.62
C PHE A 27 10.29 3.38 -0.57
N PRO A 28 9.47 3.12 0.46
CA PRO A 28 8.83 1.82 0.63
C PRO A 28 7.68 1.57 -0.34
N TRP A 29 7.03 2.61 -0.86
CA TRP A 29 5.82 2.48 -1.69
C TRP A 29 6.13 2.26 -3.18
N THR A 30 6.80 1.15 -3.48
CA THR A 30 7.12 0.76 -4.87
C THR A 30 5.88 0.29 -5.65
N LEU A 31 6.03 0.11 -6.96
CA LEU A 31 4.98 -0.49 -7.80
C LEU A 31 4.59 -1.90 -7.33
N LEU A 32 5.53 -2.69 -6.82
CA LEU A 32 5.24 -4.03 -6.27
C LEU A 32 4.36 -3.94 -5.02
N GLU A 33 4.61 -2.98 -4.12
CA GLU A 33 3.73 -2.75 -2.97
C GLU A 33 2.32 -2.30 -3.41
N GLY A 34 2.23 -1.48 -4.47
CA GLY A 34 0.96 -1.13 -5.10
C GLY A 34 0.22 -2.35 -5.65
N ALA A 35 0.94 -3.26 -6.33
CA ALA A 35 0.37 -4.50 -6.88
C ALA A 35 -0.17 -5.43 -5.79
N LYS A 36 0.47 -5.50 -4.60
CA LYS A 36 -0.07 -6.25 -3.45
C LYS A 36 -1.44 -5.71 -3.02
N GLY A 37 -1.63 -4.39 -3.04
CA GLY A 37 -2.91 -3.75 -2.74
C GLY A 37 -4.01 -4.16 -3.73
N VAL A 38 -3.69 -4.17 -5.03
CA VAL A 38 -4.63 -4.63 -6.08
C VAL A 38 -4.98 -6.11 -5.90
N GLN A 39 -3.98 -6.97 -5.69
CA GLN A 39 -4.18 -8.40 -5.47
C GLN A 39 -5.11 -8.65 -4.26
N LEU A 40 -4.89 -7.93 -3.16
CA LEU A 40 -5.73 -8.04 -1.98
C LEU A 40 -7.17 -7.63 -2.28
N ALA A 41 -7.39 -6.54 -3.03
CA ALA A 41 -8.73 -6.09 -3.41
C ALA A 41 -9.46 -7.15 -4.26
N GLU A 42 -8.80 -7.69 -5.28
CA GLU A 42 -9.37 -8.72 -6.16
C GLU A 42 -9.70 -10.01 -5.39
N LYS A 43 -8.77 -10.48 -4.55
CA LYS A 43 -8.97 -11.67 -3.72
C LYS A 43 -9.99 -11.45 -2.61
N GLY A 44 -10.12 -10.23 -2.12
CA GLY A 44 -11.20 -9.82 -1.22
C GLY A 44 -12.58 -9.98 -1.88
N LEU A 45 -12.73 -9.55 -3.14
CA LEU A 45 -13.96 -9.76 -3.91
C LEU A 45 -14.24 -11.26 -4.16
N GLU A 46 -13.20 -12.04 -4.47
CA GLU A 46 -13.32 -13.50 -4.63
C GLU A 46 -13.77 -14.16 -3.32
N SER A 47 -13.12 -13.84 -2.22
CA SER A 47 -13.43 -14.32 -0.87
C SER A 47 -14.88 -14.02 -0.49
N TRP A 48 -15.32 -12.78 -0.73
CA TRP A 48 -16.69 -12.36 -0.46
C TRP A 48 -17.72 -13.15 -1.29
N ARG A 49 -17.48 -13.33 -2.60
CA ARG A 49 -18.37 -14.11 -3.47
C ARG A 49 -18.45 -15.57 -3.05
N ARG A 50 -17.33 -16.16 -2.66
CA ARG A 50 -17.23 -17.59 -2.28
C ARG A 50 -17.52 -17.86 -0.80
N ARG A 51 -17.70 -16.82 0.02
CA ARG A 51 -17.91 -16.89 1.48
C ARG A 51 -16.89 -17.76 2.20
N ARG A 52 -15.63 -17.69 1.77
CA ARG A 52 -14.53 -18.47 2.35
C ARG A 52 -13.22 -17.72 2.23
N TRP A 53 -12.28 -18.07 3.11
CA TRP A 53 -10.89 -17.65 2.99
C TRP A 53 -10.28 -18.10 1.67
N VAL A 54 -9.51 -17.20 1.06
CA VAL A 54 -8.80 -17.43 -0.20
C VAL A 54 -7.31 -17.17 0.04
N THR A 55 -6.46 -18.05 -0.47
CA THR A 55 -5.01 -17.90 -0.39
C THR A 55 -4.56 -16.76 -1.28
N LEU A 56 -3.73 -15.87 -0.74
CA LEU A 56 -3.03 -14.86 -1.52
C LEU A 56 -1.74 -15.50 -2.10
N PRO A 57 -1.61 -15.61 -3.43
CA PRO A 57 -0.38 -16.11 -4.03
C PRO A 57 0.73 -15.06 -3.90
N GLU A 58 1.98 -15.52 -3.79
CA GLU A 58 3.14 -14.62 -3.72
C GLU A 58 3.32 -13.85 -5.03
N LEU A 59 3.56 -12.55 -4.93
CA LEU A 59 3.94 -11.71 -6.07
C LEU A 59 5.46 -11.73 -6.25
N LYS A 60 5.88 -11.94 -7.50
CA LYS A 60 7.30 -11.92 -7.86
C LYS A 60 7.73 -10.49 -8.26
N PRO A 61 8.90 -10.02 -7.81
CA PRO A 61 9.51 -8.79 -8.31
C PRO A 61 9.85 -8.84 -9.80
#